data_AF-A0A0J6CRT7-F1
#
_entry.id   AF-A0A0J6CRT7-F1
#
_cell.length_a   1.000
_cell.length_b   1.000
_cell.length_c   1.000
_cell.angle_alpha   90.00
_cell.angle_beta   90.00
_cell.angle_gamma   90.00
#
_symmetry.space_group_name_H-M   'P 1'
#
loop_
_entity.id
_entity.type
_entity.pdbx_description
1 polymer ?
#
loop_
_entity_poly.entity_id
_entity_poly.type
_entity_poly.pdbx_seq_one_letter_code
_entity_poly.pdbx_strand_id
1 'polypeptide(L)'
;MMKVNVPFQKEIIRYQEQLNLFRISIQHLPASMPTDASTRAWCRDVALKLAETQSLIDHVFKAKKLPYRELAKQFLFRISSLKRHSNYILALFLIKHGDYQLLHKHLNYIL
;
A
#
# COMPACT_ATOMS: atom_id res chain seq x y z
N MET A 1 5.49 23.30 22.77
CA MET A 1 5.77 21.87 22.52
C MET A 1 4.56 21.26 21.81
N MET A 2 4.70 20.78 20.57
CA MET A 2 3.63 20.03 19.90
C MET A 2 3.35 18.76 20.70
N LYS A 3 2.14 18.63 21.26
CA LYS A 3 1.66 17.36 21.83
C LYS A 3 1.44 16.40 20.69
N VAL A 4 2.41 15.54 20.39
CA VAL A 4 2.17 14.48 19.43
C VAL A 4 1.21 13.49 20.07
N ASN A 5 0.12 13.20 19.36
CA ASN A 5 -0.91 12.28 19.81
C ASN A 5 -0.30 10.86 19.89
N VAL A 6 0.01 10.38 21.10
CA VAL A 6 0.67 9.08 21.37
C VAL A 6 0.03 7.91 20.60
N PRO A 7 -1.31 7.79 20.52
CA PRO A 7 -2.00 6.84 19.62
C PRO A 7 -1.58 6.88 18.14
N PHE A 8 -1.44 8.07 17.56
CA PHE A 8 -1.09 8.23 16.14
C PHE A 8 0.34 7.78 15.85
N GLN A 9 1.29 8.12 16.75
CA GLN A 9 2.67 7.63 16.65
C GLN A 9 2.73 6.11 16.67
N LYS A 10 1.95 5.46 17.55
CA LYS A 10 1.90 3.99 17.62
C LYS A 10 1.40 3.38 16.32
N GLU A 11 0.39 3.96 15.67
CA GLU A 11 -0.07 3.48 14.36
C GLU A 11 1.00 3.64 13.27
N ILE A 12 1.72 4.78 13.25
CA ILE A 12 2.85 4.98 12.31
C ILE A 12 3.92 3.92 12.52
N ILE A 13 4.30 3.64 13.77
CA ILE A 13 5.32 2.63 14.09
C ILE A 13 4.85 1.26 13.62
N ARG A 14 3.61 0.86 13.93
CA ARG A 14 3.04 -0.43 13.48
C ARG A 14 2.99 -0.52 11.95
N TYR A 15 2.68 0.59 11.27
CA TYR A 15 2.68 0.62 9.80
C TYR A 15 4.10 0.50 9.23
N GLN A 16 5.08 1.18 9.84
CA GLN A 16 6.48 1.06 9.46
C GLN A 16 7.01 -0.37 9.67
N GLU A 17 6.68 -1.01 10.80
CA GLU A 17 7.00 -2.41 11.06
C GLU A 17 6.38 -3.32 10.00
N GLN A 18 5.12 -3.09 9.66
CA GLN A 18 4.43 -3.84 8.62
C GLN A 18 5.11 -3.68 7.25
N LEU A 19 5.46 -2.45 6.84
CA LEU A 19 6.19 -2.19 5.60
C LEU A 19 7.54 -2.91 5.57
N ASN A 20 8.25 -2.96 6.71
CA ASN A 20 9.54 -3.64 6.81
C ASN A 20 9.44 -5.14 6.58
N LEU A 21 8.32 -5.79 6.96
CA LEU A 21 8.08 -7.21 6.64
C LEU A 21 8.01 -7.48 5.12
N PHE A 22 7.71 -6.44 4.33
CA PHE A 22 7.70 -6.46 2.87
C PHE A 22 8.97 -5.85 2.26
N ARG A 23 9.98 -5.55 3.09
CA ARG A 23 11.23 -4.87 2.70
C ARG A 23 10.99 -3.50 2.07
N ILE A 24 9.92 -2.82 2.47
CA ILE A 24 9.61 -1.47 2.04
C ILE A 24 10.04 -0.54 3.18
N SER A 25 10.97 0.37 2.90
CA SER A 25 11.33 1.42 3.85
C SER A 25 10.34 2.58 3.75
N ILE A 26 9.72 2.96 4.87
CA ILE A 26 8.83 4.12 4.93
C ILE A 26 9.55 5.42 4.51
N GLN A 27 10.85 5.52 4.75
CA GLN A 27 11.67 6.69 4.38
C GLN A 27 11.88 6.80 2.87
N HIS A 28 11.90 5.67 2.16
CA HIS A 28 12.07 5.64 0.70
C HIS A 28 10.74 5.57 -0.05
N LEU A 29 9.62 5.36 0.66
CA LEU A 29 8.30 5.29 0.05
C LEU A 29 7.92 6.55 -0.76
N PRO A 30 8.21 7.79 -0.30
CA PRO A 30 7.95 8.99 -1.09
C PRO A 30 8.65 8.99 -2.45
N ALA A 31 9.86 8.45 -2.55
CA ALA A 31 10.60 8.35 -3.80
C ALA A 31 10.00 7.32 -4.78
N SER A 32 9.22 6.35 -4.27
CA SER A 32 8.52 5.37 -5.10
C SER A 32 7.12 5.82 -5.56
N MET A 33 6.64 6.95 -5.03
CA MET A 33 5.33 7.50 -5.36
C MET A 33 5.34 8.06 -6.80
N PRO A 34 4.35 7.70 -7.63
CA PRO A 34 4.22 8.28 -8.96
C PRO A 34 4.00 9.81 -8.89
N THR A 35 4.73 10.56 -9.70
CA THR A 35 4.58 12.02 -9.83
C THR A 35 3.30 12.41 -10.56
N ASP A 36 2.87 11.58 -11.50
CA ASP A 36 1.65 11.76 -12.27
C ASP A 36 0.38 11.31 -11.48
N ALA A 37 -0.64 12.17 -11.49
CA ALA A 37 -1.89 11.93 -10.77
C ALA A 37 -2.65 10.71 -11.32
N SER A 38 -2.67 10.52 -12.63
CA SER A 38 -3.38 9.38 -13.25
C SER A 38 -2.75 8.05 -12.84
N THR A 39 -1.41 8.01 -12.76
CA THR A 39 -0.65 6.84 -12.31
C THR A 39 -0.88 6.55 -10.83
N ARG A 40 -0.99 7.59 -9.98
CA ARG A 40 -1.36 7.40 -8.57
C ARG A 40 -2.78 6.83 -8.41
N ALA A 41 -3.73 7.36 -9.16
CA ALA A 41 -5.11 6.84 -9.16
C ALA A 41 -5.16 5.38 -9.62
N TRP A 42 -4.40 5.03 -10.65
CA TRP A 42 -4.26 3.64 -11.09
C TRP A 42 -3.64 2.75 -10.00
N CYS A 43 -2.56 3.18 -9.34
CA CYS A 43 -1.97 2.40 -8.25
C CYS A 43 -2.96 2.17 -7.09
N ARG A 44 -3.78 3.17 -6.79
CA ARG A 44 -4.85 3.08 -5.79
C ARG A 44 -5.91 2.05 -6.20
N ASP A 45 -6.38 2.08 -7.46
CA ASP A 45 -7.32 1.09 -8.00
C ASP A 45 -6.76 -0.34 -7.90
N VAL A 46 -5.48 -0.54 -8.24
CA VAL A 46 -4.83 -1.85 -8.09
C VAL A 46 -4.83 -2.31 -6.63
N ALA A 47 -4.49 -1.42 -5.69
CA ALA A 47 -4.45 -1.74 -4.26
C ALA A 47 -5.84 -2.07 -3.70
N LEU A 48 -6.90 -1.40 -4.17
CA LEU A 48 -8.28 -1.69 -3.79
C LEU A 48 -8.73 -3.06 -4.31
N LYS A 49 -8.55 -3.34 -5.61
CA LYS A 49 -8.86 -4.65 -6.20
C LYS A 49 -8.11 -5.80 -5.53
N LEU A 50 -6.86 -5.55 -5.14
CA LEU A 50 -6.06 -6.48 -4.35
C LEU A 50 -6.68 -6.73 -2.97
N ALA A 51 -7.10 -5.67 -2.27
CA ALA A 51 -7.72 -5.76 -0.94
C ALA A 51 -9.15 -6.34 -0.94
N GLU A 52 -9.81 -6.39 -2.10
CA GLU A 52 -11.15 -6.97 -2.26
C GLU A 52 -11.11 -8.45 -2.68
N THR A 53 -9.94 -8.99 -3.03
CA THR A 53 -9.81 -10.36 -3.55
C THR A 53 -9.02 -11.25 -2.58
N GLN A 54 -9.72 -12.08 -1.81
CA GLN A 54 -9.12 -12.93 -0.75
C GLN A 54 -7.92 -13.77 -1.23
N SER A 55 -8.01 -14.40 -2.40
CA SER A 55 -6.91 -15.22 -2.94
C SER A 55 -5.64 -14.41 -3.21
N LEU A 56 -5.77 -13.13 -3.59
CA LEU A 56 -4.63 -12.25 -3.79
C LEU A 56 -4.07 -11.75 -2.46
N ILE A 57 -4.93 -11.48 -1.48
CA ILE A 57 -4.54 -11.12 -0.10
C ILE A 57 -3.66 -12.23 0.49
N ASP A 58 -4.12 -13.48 0.41
CA ASP A 58 -3.40 -14.64 0.91
C ASP A 58 -2.02 -14.78 0.24
N HIS A 59 -1.98 -14.56 -1.08
CA HIS A 59 -0.73 -14.58 -1.83
C HIS A 59 0.24 -13.48 -1.37
N VAL A 60 -0.24 -12.25 -1.16
CA VAL A 60 0.57 -11.14 -0.67
C VAL A 60 1.14 -11.45 0.71
N PHE A 61 0.33 -11.95 1.65
CA PHE A 61 0.81 -12.24 3.00
C PHE A 61 1.75 -13.44 3.06
N LYS A 62 1.56 -14.44 2.21
CA LYS A 62 2.43 -15.63 2.09
C LYS A 62 3.76 -15.32 1.40
N ALA A 63 3.72 -14.64 0.26
CA ALA A 63 4.91 -14.40 -0.56
C ALA A 63 5.63 -13.08 -0.25
N LYS A 64 4.99 -12.18 0.52
CA LYS A 64 5.44 -10.80 0.80
C LYS A 64 5.75 -9.99 -0.47
N LYS A 65 5.01 -10.26 -1.53
CA LYS A 65 5.20 -9.67 -2.88
C LYS A 65 3.86 -9.42 -3.53
N LEU A 66 3.84 -8.46 -4.46
CA LEU A 66 2.65 -8.18 -5.27
C LEU A 66 2.40 -9.33 -6.27
N PRO A 67 1.18 -9.89 -6.34
CA PRO A 67 0.85 -11.02 -7.20
C PRO A 67 0.62 -10.56 -8.64
N TYR A 68 1.71 -10.22 -9.35
CA TYR A 68 1.67 -9.55 -10.64
C TYR A 68 0.90 -10.32 -11.72
N ARG A 69 1.09 -11.64 -11.77
CA ARG A 69 0.53 -12.48 -12.84
C ARG A 69 -0.98 -12.63 -12.65
N GLU A 70 -1.39 -12.80 -11.40
CA GLU A 70 -2.77 -12.96 -10.98
C GLU A 70 -3.53 -11.64 -11.18
N LEU A 71 -2.96 -10.51 -10.74
CA LEU A 71 -3.52 -9.17 -10.98
C LEU A 71 -3.66 -8.86 -12.47
N ALA A 72 -2.62 -9.15 -13.26
CA ALA A 72 -2.65 -8.93 -14.71
C ALA A 72 -3.71 -9.79 -15.40
N LYS A 73 -3.83 -11.06 -15.01
CA LYS A 73 -4.80 -12.00 -15.57
C LYS A 73 -6.24 -11.63 -15.20
N GLN A 74 -6.48 -11.25 -13.95
CA GLN A 74 -7.83 -11.02 -13.43
C GLN A 74 -8.38 -9.63 -13.81
N PHE A 75 -7.52 -8.61 -13.87
CA PHE A 75 -7.95 -7.21 -14.06
C PHE A 75 -7.34 -6.54 -15.30
N LEU A 76 -6.71 -7.31 -16.18
CA LEU A 76 -6.10 -6.85 -17.45
C LEU A 76 -5.02 -5.76 -17.26
N PHE A 77 -4.35 -5.77 -16.11
CA PHE A 77 -3.27 -4.83 -15.83
C PHE A 77 -1.97 -5.21 -16.55
N ARG A 78 -1.20 -4.20 -16.95
CA ARG A 78 0.15 -4.40 -17.52
C ARG A 78 1.14 -4.79 -16.43
N ILE A 79 1.79 -5.95 -16.59
CA ILE A 79 2.81 -6.46 -15.65
C ILE A 79 3.95 -5.45 -15.45
N SER A 80 4.38 -4.76 -16.50
CA SER A 80 5.45 -3.76 -16.43
C SER A 80 5.11 -2.60 -15.47
N SER A 81 3.86 -2.10 -15.54
CA SER A 81 3.36 -1.07 -14.63
C SER A 81 3.26 -1.58 -13.20
N LEU A 82 2.75 -2.79 -13.00
CA LEU A 82 2.63 -3.41 -11.66
C LEU A 82 4.01 -3.57 -11.01
N LYS A 83 5.01 -4.03 -11.76
CA LYS A 83 6.39 -4.15 -11.26
C LYS A 83 6.99 -2.81 -10.87
N ARG A 84 6.88 -1.81 -11.77
CA ARG A 84 7.41 -0.46 -11.57
C ARG A 84 6.88 0.20 -10.30
N HIS A 85 5.60 0.02 -10.00
CA HIS A 85 4.94 0.67 -8.86
C HIS A 85 4.64 -0.28 -7.70
N SER A 86 5.27 -1.46 -7.66
CA SER A 86 4.93 -2.53 -6.73
C SER A 86 5.03 -2.14 -5.26
N ASN A 87 6.09 -1.43 -4.86
CA ASN A 87 6.26 -0.95 -3.48
C ASN A 87 5.17 0.04 -3.09
N TYR A 88 4.82 0.97 -3.98
CA TYR A 88 3.77 1.95 -3.73
C TYR A 88 2.39 1.29 -3.62
N ILE A 89 2.07 0.35 -4.52
CA ILE A 89 0.82 -0.42 -4.48
C ILE A 89 0.73 -1.26 -3.19
N LEU A 90 1.81 -1.97 -2.81
CA LEU A 90 1.85 -2.75 -1.58
C LEU A 90 1.68 -1.86 -0.35
N ALA A 91 2.30 -0.68 -0.33
CA ALA A 91 2.12 0.26 0.77
C ALA A 91 0.66 0.71 0.90
N LEU A 92 0.01 1.09 -0.21
CA LEU A 92 -1.42 1.44 -0.24
C LEU A 92 -2.32 0.28 0.20
N PHE A 93 -1.99 -0.94 -0.20
CA PHE A 93 -2.68 -2.14 0.24
C PHE A 93 -2.54 -2.37 1.75
N LEU A 94 -1.31 -2.29 2.27
CA LEU A 94 -1.03 -2.55 3.69
C LEU A 94 -1.67 -1.52 4.59
N ILE A 95 -1.65 -0.24 4.19
CA ILE A 95 -2.34 0.79 4.97
C ILE A 95 -3.85 0.55 4.94
N LYS A 96 -4.44 0.17 3.80
CA LYS A 96 -5.88 -0.11 3.68
C LYS A 96 -6.32 -1.34 4.47
N HIS A 97 -5.52 -2.41 4.45
CA HIS A 97 -5.85 -3.69 5.09
C HIS A 97 -5.52 -3.70 6.59
N GLY A 98 -4.58 -2.86 7.05
CA GLY A 98 -4.22 -2.76 8.45
C GLY A 98 -5.25 -1.99 9.28
N ASP A 99 -5.27 -2.28 10.58
CA ASP A 99 -6.08 -1.56 11.57
C ASP A 99 -5.37 -0.28 12.02
N TYR A 100 -5.58 0.80 11.26
CA TYR A 100 -4.96 2.10 11.46
C TYR A 100 -5.99 3.23 11.39
N GLN A 101 -6.88 3.30 12.39
CA GLN A 101 -8.02 4.20 12.41
C GLN A 101 -7.63 5.68 12.27
N LEU A 102 -6.58 6.12 12.96
CA LEU A 102 -6.13 7.50 12.92
C LEU A 102 -5.43 7.80 11.58
N LEU A 103 -4.58 6.90 11.09
CA LEU A 103 -3.97 7.04 9.76
C LEU A 103 -5.04 7.10 8.66
N HIS A 104 -6.07 6.24 8.69
CA HIS A 104 -7.18 6.29 7.73
C HIS A 104 -7.92 7.62 7.77
N LYS A 105 -8.21 8.13 8.98
CA LYS A 105 -8.87 9.43 9.14
C LYS A 105 -8.06 10.58 8.54
N HIS A 106 -6.74 10.54 8.69
CA HIS A 106 -5.83 11.52 8.08
C HIS A 106 -5.74 11.36 6.55
N LEU A 107 -5.76 10.13 6.04
CA LEU A 107 -5.69 9.86 4.59
C LEU A 107 -6.97 10.20 3.85
N ASN A 108 -8.14 10.06 4.48
CA ASN A 108 -9.43 10.42 3.88
C ASN A 108 -9.54 11.92 3.53
N TYR A 109 -8.67 12.77 4.09
CA TYR A 109 -8.55 14.17 3.69
C TYR A 109 -7.74 14.38 2.40
N ILE A 110 -7.06 13.34 1.90
CA ILE A 110 -6.01 13.43 0.86
C ILE A 110 -6.24 12.44 -0.30
N LEU A 111 -6.95 11.32 -0.08
CA LEU A 111 -7.27 10.30 -1.09
C LEU A 111 -8.72 10.39 -1.57
#